data_AF-A0A1G5ZAC6-F1
#
_entry.id   AF-A0A1G5ZAC6-F1
#
_cell.length_a   1.000
_cell.length_b   1.000
_cell.length_c   1.000
_cell.angle_alpha   90.00
_cell.angle_beta   90.00
_cell.angle_gamma   90.00
#
_symmetry.space_group_name_H-M   'P 1'
#
loop_
_entity.id
_entity.type
_entity.pdbx_description
1 polymer ?
#
loop_
_entity_poly.entity_id
_entity_poly.type
_entity_poly.pdbx_seq_one_letter_code
_entity_poly.pdbx_strand_id
1 'polypeptide(L)'
;IGTSKNAVMNQIWTALITILLLKVMKATAKFGWHLSNLVAFIRLNIFVKIELQKWLDKPFENHEKPPAKSLQGVLFPDFYKK
;
A
#
# COMPACT_ATOMS: atom_id res chain seq x y z
N ILE A 1 -2.93 -6.51 25.26
CA ILE A 1 -1.44 -6.55 25.30
C ILE A 1 -1.03 -6.23 26.72
N GLY A 2 -0.18 -7.06 27.34
CA GLY A 2 0.20 -6.87 28.75
C GLY A 2 0.93 -5.55 28.96
N THR A 3 0.56 -4.81 30.00
CA THR A 3 1.26 -3.59 30.46
C THR A 3 2.40 -3.92 31.44
N SER A 4 2.68 -5.20 31.66
CA SER A 4 3.78 -5.63 32.53
C SER A 4 5.11 -5.13 31.98
N LYS A 5 6.06 -4.86 32.88
CA LYS A 5 7.40 -4.37 32.54
C LYS A 5 8.07 -5.20 31.43
N ASN A 6 7.93 -6.53 31.49
CA ASN A 6 8.51 -7.45 30.50
C ASN A 6 7.81 -7.33 29.15
N ALA A 7 6.48 -7.18 29.14
CA ALA A 7 5.72 -6.98 27.91
C ALA A 7 6.05 -5.65 27.25
N VAL A 8 6.26 -4.58 28.02
CA VAL A 8 6.70 -3.26 27.51
C VAL A 8 8.12 -3.35 26.94
N MET A 9 9.04 -4.02 27.63
CA MET A 9 10.41 -4.22 27.11
C MET A 9 10.38 -4.97 25.77
N ASN A 10 9.60 -6.04 25.65
CA ASN A 10 9.43 -6.78 24.40
C ASN A 10 8.82 -5.91 23.29
N GLN A 11 7.87 -5.03 23.61
CA GLN A 11 7.30 -4.08 22.63
C GLN A 11 8.37 -3.11 22.11
N ILE A 12 9.23 -2.60 22.98
CA ILE A 12 10.32 -1.68 22.58
C ILE A 12 11.29 -2.41 21.63
N TRP A 13 11.76 -3.61 22.01
CA TRP A 13 12.63 -4.39 21.13
C TRP A 13 11.97 -4.74 19.80
N THR A 14 10.68 -5.09 19.81
CA THR A 14 9.90 -5.35 18.59
C THR A 14 9.80 -4.11 17.71
N ALA A 15 9.55 -2.94 18.29
CA ALA A 15 9.49 -1.67 17.57
C ALA A 15 10.84 -1.30 16.93
N LEU A 16 11.95 -1.53 17.64
CA LEU A 16 13.31 -1.30 17.14
C LEU A 16 13.66 -2.22 15.96
N ILE A 17 13.31 -3.50 16.04
CA ILE A 17 13.50 -4.45 14.94
C ILE A 17 12.61 -4.07 13.75
N THR A 18 11.36 -3.69 14.01
CA THR A 18 10.39 -3.31 12.98
C THR A 18 10.87 -2.07 12.21
N ILE A 19 11.34 -1.02 12.89
CA ILE A 19 11.83 0.19 12.22
C ILE A 19 13.12 -0.07 11.43
N LEU A 20 13.99 -0.96 11.93
CA LEU A 20 15.18 -1.39 11.19
C LEU A 20 14.79 -2.09 9.89
N LEU A 21 13.86 -3.03 9.95
CA LEU A 21 13.36 -3.76 8.77
C LEU A 21 12.75 -2.80 7.74
N LEU A 22 11.91 -1.85 8.19
CA LEU A 22 11.30 -0.85 7.31
C LEU A 22 12.35 0.05 6.62
N LYS A 23 13.42 0.41 7.32
CA LYS A 23 14.53 1.17 6.72
C LYS A 23 15.27 0.37 5.65
N VAL A 24 15.52 -0.92 5.91
CA VAL A 24 16.14 -1.82 4.92
C VAL A 24 15.25 -1.94 3.68
N MET A 25 13.95 -2.18 3.86
CA MET A 25 12.99 -2.27 2.75
C MET A 25 12.95 -0.99 1.91
N LYS A 26 12.98 0.18 2.57
CA LYS A 26 13.07 1.47 1.87
C LYS A 26 14.36 1.60 1.06
N ALA A 27 15.50 1.11 1.58
CA ALA A 27 16.77 1.19 0.90
C ALA A 27 16.89 0.21 -0.29
N THR A 28 16.21 -0.94 -0.22
CA THR A 28 16.22 -1.94 -1.31
C THR A 28 15.23 -1.63 -2.42
N ALA A 29 14.17 -0.87 -2.12
CA ALA A 29 13.12 -0.54 -3.09
C ALA A 29 13.66 0.39 -4.19
N LYS A 30 13.31 0.10 -5.45
CA LYS A 30 13.58 1.01 -6.57
C LYS A 30 12.62 2.20 -6.60
N PHE A 31 11.43 2.05 -6.03
CA PHE A 31 10.45 3.12 -5.91
C PHE A 31 10.86 4.10 -4.81
N GLY A 32 10.71 5.40 -5.05
CA GLY A 32 11.06 6.48 -4.12
C GLY A 32 10.10 6.61 -2.94
N TRP A 33 10.04 5.61 -2.05
CA TRP A 33 9.10 5.58 -0.94
C TRP A 33 9.35 6.71 0.09
N HIS A 34 8.28 7.43 0.42
CA HIS A 34 8.20 8.11 1.72
C HIS A 34 7.96 7.08 2.82
N LEU A 35 8.64 7.21 3.95
CA LEU A 35 8.60 6.21 5.01
C LEU A 35 7.18 5.99 5.55
N SER A 36 6.41 7.08 5.76
CA SER A 36 5.01 7.01 6.18
C SER A 36 4.14 6.19 5.23
N ASN A 37 4.33 6.38 3.92
CA ASN A 37 3.58 5.66 2.89
C ASN A 37 3.97 4.18 2.86
N LEU A 38 5.27 3.86 2.99
CA LEU A 38 5.74 2.48 3.08
C LEU A 38 5.15 1.77 4.30
N VAL A 39 5.17 2.40 5.49
CA VAL A 39 4.60 1.79 6.69
C VAL A 39 3.10 1.52 6.53
N ALA A 40 2.35 2.48 5.99
CA ALA A 40 0.92 2.30 5.73
C ALA A 40 0.67 1.16 4.74
N PHE A 41 1.46 1.09 3.66
CA PHE A 41 1.35 0.06 2.64
C PHE A 41 1.62 -1.34 3.18
N ILE A 42 2.71 -1.51 3.94
CA ILE A 42 3.04 -2.80 4.58
C ILE A 42 1.96 -3.20 5.57
N ARG A 43 1.47 -2.26 6.40
CA ARG A 43 0.41 -2.54 7.37
C ARG A 43 -0.85 -3.08 6.70
N LEU A 44 -1.25 -2.50 5.56
CA LEU A 44 -2.46 -2.92 4.85
C LEU A 44 -2.29 -4.27 4.16
N ASN A 45 -1.06 -4.64 3.79
CA ASN A 45 -0.84 -5.76 2.89
C ASN A 45 0.09 -6.86 3.42
N ILE A 46 0.37 -6.88 4.72
CA ILE A 46 1.32 -7.82 5.32
C ILE A 46 0.94 -9.30 5.12
N PHE A 47 -0.34 -9.59 4.88
CA PHE A 47 -0.88 -10.94 4.69
C PHE A 47 -1.21 -11.27 3.22
N VAL A 48 -0.84 -10.41 2.28
CA VAL A 48 -1.10 -10.63 0.86
C VAL A 48 -0.12 -11.66 0.31
N LYS A 49 -0.61 -12.59 -0.52
CA LYS A 49 0.19 -13.66 -1.16
C LYS A 49 0.91 -13.18 -2.42
N ILE A 50 1.49 -11.98 -2.37
CA ILE A 50 2.23 -11.39 -3.48
C ILE A 50 3.69 -11.19 -3.04
N GLU A 51 4.60 -11.31 -4.00
CA GLU A 51 6.02 -11.06 -3.76
C GLU A 51 6.26 -9.61 -3.34
N LEU A 52 6.69 -9.42 -2.09
CA LEU A 52 6.88 -8.12 -1.46
C LEU A 52 7.83 -7.21 -2.25
N GLN A 53 8.91 -7.76 -2.81
CA GLN A 53 9.89 -6.97 -3.58
C GLN A 53 9.29 -6.39 -4.87
N LYS A 54 8.40 -7.13 -5.55
CA LYS A 54 7.73 -6.62 -6.75
C LYS A 54 6.89 -5.38 -6.43
N TRP A 55 6.22 -5.38 -5.28
CA TRP A 55 5.42 -4.26 -4.83
C TRP A 55 6.23 -3.09 -4.27
N LEU A 56 7.35 -3.38 -3.59
CA LEU A 56 8.31 -2.34 -3.20
C LEU A 56 8.86 -1.61 -4.43
N ASP A 57 9.16 -2.33 -5.51
CA ASP A 57 9.69 -1.75 -6.74
C ASP A 57 8.62 -1.07 -7.60
N LYS A 58 7.41 -1.64 -7.66
CA LYS A 58 6.28 -1.14 -8.46
C LYS A 58 4.97 -1.29 -7.67
N PRO A 59 4.64 -0.32 -6.80
CA PRO A 59 3.45 -0.40 -5.95
C PRO A 59 2.12 -0.26 -6.68
N PHE A 60 2.14 0.34 -7.87
CA PHE A 60 0.95 0.62 -8.65
C PHE A 60 1.01 -0.13 -9.98
N GLU A 61 -0.09 -0.77 -10.32
CA GLU A 61 -0.27 -1.30 -11.67
C GLU A 61 -0.51 -0.14 -12.64
N ASN A 62 0.00 -0.30 -13.86
CA ASN A 62 -0.31 0.66 -14.91
C ASN A 62 -1.76 0.41 -15.31
N HIS A 63 -2.66 1.30 -14.91
CA HIS A 63 -4.02 1.27 -15.43
C HIS A 63 -3.96 1.50 -16.95
N GLU A 64 -4.60 0.63 -17.73
CA GLU A 64 -4.82 0.92 -19.13
C GLU A 64 -5.55 2.26 -19.24
N LYS A 65 -5.16 3.09 -20.21
CA LYS A 65 -5.83 4.37 -20.43
C LYS A 65 -7.32 4.07 -20.60
N PRO A 66 -8.21 4.81 -19.91
CA PRO A 66 -9.63 4.61 -20.10
C PRO A 66 -9.94 4.69 -21.60
N PRO A 67 -10.83 3.82 -22.11
CA PRO A 67 -11.18 3.83 -23.53
C PRO A 67 -11.56 5.26 -23.93
N ALA A 68 -11.15 5.67 -25.14
CA ALA A 68 -11.45 6.99 -25.67
C ALA A 68 -12.93 7.29 -25.42
N LYS A 69 -13.24 8.44 -24.78
CA LYS A 69 -14.59 8.86 -24.38
C LYS A 69 -15.58 8.59 -25.52
N SER A 70 -16.23 7.43 -25.51
CA SER A 70 -17.49 7.26 -26.20
C SER A 70 -18.46 8.13 -25.43
N LEU A 71 -19.30 8.89 -26.13
CA LEU A 71 -20.37 9.67 -25.51
C LEU A 71 -21.14 8.74 -24.56
N GLN A 72 -20.92 8.92 -23.26
CA GLN A 72 -21.63 8.20 -22.20
C GLN A 72 -23.04 8.77 -22.11
N GLY A 73 -23.84 8.44 -23.11
CA GLY A 73 -25.22 8.89 -23.29
C GLY A 73 -26.11 7.86 -23.98
N VAL A 74 -25.54 6.73 -24.44
CA VAL A 74 -26.31 5.65 -25.08
C VAL A 74 -27.01 4.71 -24.09
N LEU A 75 -26.69 4.81 -22.78
CA LEU A 75 -27.28 3.94 -21.75
C LEU A 75 -28.70 4.35 -21.35
N PHE A 76 -29.07 5.63 -21.47
CA PHE A 76 -30.44 6.06 -21.19
C PHE A 76 -30.90 7.20 -22.14
N PRO A 77 -31.20 6.87 -23.40
CA PRO A 77 -31.65 7.85 -24.38
C PRO A 77 -32.99 8.53 -24.03
N ASP A 78 -33.81 7.91 -23.18
CA ASP A 78 -35.17 8.36 -22.89
C ASP A 78 -35.29 9.43 -21.80
N PHE A 79 -34.23 9.74 -21.04
CA PHE A 79 -34.30 10.77 -19.98
C PHE A 79 -34.23 12.21 -20.50
N TYR A 80 -33.87 12.43 -21.76
CA TYR A 80 -33.71 13.76 -22.34
C TYR A 80 -34.91 14.24 -23.18
N LYS A 81 -36.00 13.48 -23.25
CA LYS A 81 -37.26 13.96 -23.84
C LYS A 81 -38.18 14.50 -22.74
N LYS A 82 -38.11 15.80 -22.50
CA LYS A 82 -39.15 16.57 -21.82
C LYS A 82 -39.43 17.85 -22.60
#